data_AF-A0A7V4KEU5-F1
#
_entry.id   AF-A0A7V4KEU5-F1
#
_cell.length_a   1.000
_cell.length_b   1.000
_cell.length_c   1.000
_cell.angle_alpha   90.00
_cell.angle_beta   90.00
_cell.angle_gamma   90.00
#
_symmetry.space_group_name_H-M   'P 1'
#
loop_
_entity.id
_entity.type
_entity.pdbx_description
1 polymer ?
#
loop_
_entity_poly.entity_id
_entity_poly.type
_entity_poly.pdbx_seq_one_letter_code
_entity_poly.pdbx_strand_id
1 'polypeptide(L)'
;MKNIKGCPFGTHRVIEPKGTLPQAATKIDNTMEIYTNELLIDVKTLNVDSASFTQIKESCHGNVECIKDTILKIVAERGKLQNPVTGSGGMLIGVVEEIGPDFPTDLKVGDKIATLVSLSLTPLRIDKILNVNVDTDQVDIEGKAILFESGIYAKLPDDIPEKLALAVLDVAGAPAQTRKLVKPGMTVCIIGGGGKSGVLCAYEAMKAVSKDGKVIVVEYSPENAKRVEELGLAHHVIIADATKPVEVY
;
A
#
# COMPACT_ATOMS: atom_id res chain seq x y z
N MET A 1 -1.97 26.11 -9.04
CA MET A 1 -0.93 25.30 -9.70
C MET A 1 0.27 26.18 -9.93
N LYS A 2 1.46 25.68 -9.58
CA LYS A 2 2.73 26.35 -9.88
C LYS A 2 3.11 26.07 -11.33
N ASN A 3 3.47 27.11 -12.09
CA ASN A 3 3.98 26.99 -13.47
C ASN A 3 5.45 26.51 -13.50
N ILE A 4 5.79 25.52 -12.68
CA ILE A 4 7.13 24.97 -12.52
C ILE A 4 7.01 23.45 -12.43
N LYS A 5 7.90 22.74 -13.15
CA LYS A 5 8.03 21.29 -13.02
C LYS A 5 8.90 20.94 -11.80
N GLY A 6 8.37 20.08 -10.93
CA GLY A 6 9.06 19.58 -9.75
C GLY A 6 10.00 18.41 -10.04
N CYS A 7 10.73 17.95 -9.03
CA CYS A 7 11.49 16.70 -9.12
C CYS A 7 10.51 15.51 -9.20
N PRO A 8 10.73 14.52 -10.11
CA PRO A 8 9.83 13.38 -10.23
C PRO A 8 9.66 12.55 -8.94
N PHE A 9 10.66 12.60 -8.05
CA PHE A 9 10.68 11.90 -6.76
C PHE A 9 10.24 12.78 -5.58
N GLY A 10 9.78 14.01 -5.81
CA GLY A 10 9.23 14.89 -4.78
C GLY A 10 10.24 15.64 -3.91
N THR A 11 11.55 15.59 -4.21
CA THR A 11 12.60 16.22 -3.37
C THR A 11 12.46 17.73 -3.23
N HIS A 12 11.78 18.40 -4.17
CA HIS A 12 11.48 19.84 -4.12
C HIS A 12 10.53 20.21 -2.97
N ARG A 13 9.81 19.25 -2.39
CA ARG A 13 8.98 19.45 -1.19
C ARG A 13 9.71 19.13 0.11
N VAL A 14 10.96 18.67 0.08
CA VAL A 14 11.68 18.34 1.32
C VAL A 14 12.12 19.60 2.05
N ILE A 15 11.65 19.76 3.29
CA ILE A 15 12.03 20.89 4.15
C ILE A 15 13.27 20.50 4.96
N GLU A 16 13.26 19.34 5.62
CA GLU A 16 14.36 18.90 6.48
C GLU A 16 14.43 17.37 6.63
N PRO A 17 15.64 16.77 6.55
CA PRO A 17 16.88 17.37 6.05
C PRO A 17 16.87 17.56 4.53
N LYS A 18 17.35 18.71 4.05
CA LYS A 18 17.45 19.00 2.61
C LYS A 18 18.36 18.01 1.90
N GLY A 19 18.05 17.70 0.64
CA GLY A 19 18.83 16.77 -0.19
C GLY A 19 18.46 15.30 -0.01
N THR A 20 17.51 14.97 0.87
CA THR A 20 16.98 13.62 1.01
C THR A 20 15.73 13.39 0.16
N LEU A 21 15.30 12.13 0.04
CA LEU A 21 13.99 11.78 -0.54
C LEU A 21 12.86 12.08 0.45
N PRO A 22 11.63 12.40 -0.02
CA PRO A 22 10.50 12.69 0.86
C PRO A 22 10.24 11.62 1.91
N GLN A 23 10.52 10.34 1.62
CA GLN A 23 10.34 9.24 2.58
C GLN A 23 11.27 9.36 3.80
N ALA A 24 12.54 9.71 3.58
CA ALA A 24 13.54 9.85 4.64
C ALA A 24 13.48 11.21 5.35
N ALA A 25 12.85 12.21 4.72
CA ALA A 25 12.70 13.53 5.30
C ALA A 25 11.88 13.49 6.61
N THR A 26 12.32 14.23 7.62
CA THR A 26 11.53 14.45 8.84
C THR A 26 10.32 15.33 8.55
N LYS A 27 10.47 16.32 7.66
CA LYS A 27 9.41 17.26 7.30
C LYS A 27 9.39 17.56 5.80
N ILE A 28 8.19 17.56 5.23
CA ILE A 28 7.93 17.95 3.84
C ILE A 28 6.86 19.04 3.76
N ASP A 29 6.90 19.80 2.67
CA ASP A 29 5.90 20.80 2.28
C ASP A 29 4.63 20.11 1.78
N ASN A 30 3.56 20.19 2.58
CA ASN A 30 2.23 19.70 2.26
C ASN A 30 1.25 20.82 1.88
N THR A 31 1.75 21.92 1.30
CA THR A 31 0.89 22.86 0.59
C THR A 31 0.25 22.16 -0.62
N MET A 32 -1.07 22.25 -0.72
CA MET A 32 -1.86 21.49 -1.70
C MET A 32 -1.91 22.16 -3.08
N GLU A 33 -1.07 23.18 -3.30
CA GLU A 33 -0.84 23.70 -4.63
C GLU A 33 0.16 22.79 -5.36
N ILE A 34 -0.30 22.15 -6.45
CA ILE A 34 0.50 21.20 -7.21
C ILE A 34 1.50 21.90 -8.16
N TYR A 35 2.60 21.21 -8.42
CA TYR A 35 3.53 21.47 -9.53
C TYR A 35 2.98 20.88 -10.84
N THR A 36 3.57 21.23 -11.98
CA THR A 36 3.05 20.78 -13.28
C THR A 36 3.14 19.26 -13.49
N ASN A 37 3.98 18.55 -12.74
CA ASN A 37 4.14 17.09 -12.78
C ASN A 37 3.66 16.40 -11.48
N GLU A 38 2.64 16.96 -10.85
CA GLU A 38 1.99 16.41 -9.66
C GLU A 38 0.50 16.22 -9.90
N LEU A 39 -0.10 15.32 -9.12
CA LEU A 39 -1.53 15.04 -9.13
C LEU A 39 -2.10 15.31 -7.73
N LEU A 40 -3.18 16.10 -7.66
CA LEU A 40 -3.91 16.40 -6.43
C LEU A 40 -5.03 15.39 -6.24
N ILE A 41 -5.13 14.85 -5.03
CA ILE A 41 -6.11 13.84 -4.65
C ILE A 41 -7.00 14.40 -3.54
N ASP A 42 -8.31 14.35 -3.74
CA ASP A 42 -9.31 14.47 -2.68
C ASP A 42 -9.41 13.12 -1.95
N VAL A 43 -8.84 13.06 -0.76
CA VAL A 43 -8.64 11.80 -0.02
C VAL A 43 -9.92 11.41 0.70
N LYS A 44 -10.30 10.12 0.58
CA LYS A 44 -11.45 9.54 1.27
C LYS A 44 -11.05 8.69 2.46
N THR A 45 -10.07 7.81 2.26
CA THR A 45 -9.66 6.87 3.29
C THR A 45 -8.14 6.69 3.26
N LEU A 46 -7.53 6.73 4.43
CA LEU A 46 -6.17 6.28 4.67
C LEU A 46 -6.22 4.82 5.09
N ASN A 47 -5.51 3.96 4.37
CA ASN A 47 -5.25 2.58 4.75
C ASN A 47 -3.90 2.55 5.46
N VAL A 48 -3.90 2.73 6.78
CA VAL A 48 -2.67 2.85 7.57
C VAL A 48 -1.98 1.50 7.61
N ASP A 49 -0.66 1.50 7.50
CA ASP A 49 0.13 0.27 7.64
C ASP A 49 -0.16 -0.43 8.99
N SER A 50 -0.39 -1.74 8.98
CA SER A 50 -0.84 -2.48 10.17
C SER A 50 0.14 -2.39 11.34
N ALA A 51 1.46 -2.38 11.09
CA ALA A 51 2.44 -2.20 12.15
C ALA A 51 2.36 -0.80 12.77
N SER A 52 2.20 0.24 11.93
CA SER A 52 1.97 1.60 12.40
C SER A 52 0.67 1.73 13.19
N PHE A 53 -0.44 1.20 12.68
CA PHE A 53 -1.75 1.33 13.32
C PHE A 53 -1.79 0.60 14.66
N THR A 54 -1.25 -0.62 14.72
CA THR A 54 -1.11 -1.40 15.96
C THR A 54 -0.31 -0.62 17.00
N GLN A 55 0.84 -0.09 16.61
CA GLN A 55 1.70 0.69 17.52
C GLN A 55 0.99 1.93 18.06
N ILE A 56 0.30 2.70 17.21
CA ILE A 56 -0.47 3.89 17.63
C ILE A 56 -1.60 3.46 18.58
N LYS A 57 -2.37 2.43 18.21
CA LYS A 57 -3.47 1.88 19.02
C LYS A 57 -3.00 1.47 20.40
N GLU A 58 -1.88 0.75 20.50
CA GLU A 58 -1.29 0.34 21.78
C GLU A 58 -0.87 1.54 22.63
N SER A 59 -0.20 2.53 22.03
CA SER A 59 0.20 3.75 22.71
C SER A 59 -0.99 4.58 23.22
N CYS A 60 -2.14 4.43 22.57
CA CYS A 60 -3.40 5.07 22.94
C CYS A 60 -4.32 4.17 23.78
N HIS A 61 -3.88 2.97 24.16
CA HIS A 61 -4.69 1.97 24.87
C HIS A 61 -6.05 1.71 24.19
N GLY A 62 -6.08 1.73 22.86
CA GLY A 62 -7.30 1.56 22.06
C GLY A 62 -8.27 2.75 22.04
N ASN A 63 -7.90 3.89 22.64
CA ASN A 63 -8.74 5.09 22.63
C ASN A 63 -8.76 5.74 21.24
N VAL A 64 -9.93 5.79 20.61
CA VAL A 64 -10.12 6.31 19.24
C VAL A 64 -9.75 7.80 19.12
N GLU A 65 -10.09 8.64 20.10
CA GLU A 65 -9.76 10.06 20.04
C GLU A 65 -8.25 10.30 20.15
N CYS A 66 -7.56 9.54 21.02
CA CYS A 66 -6.09 9.57 21.07
C CYS A 66 -5.46 9.13 19.73
N ILE A 67 -6.02 8.11 19.05
CA ILE A 67 -5.55 7.68 17.73
C ILE A 67 -5.70 8.81 16.71
N LYS A 68 -6.86 9.48 16.69
CA LYS A 68 -7.11 10.64 15.81
C LYS A 68 -6.10 11.75 16.06
N ASP A 69 -5.92 12.15 17.32
CA ASP A 69 -4.99 13.21 17.72
C ASP A 69 -3.55 12.86 17.33
N THR A 70 -3.16 11.59 17.51
CA THR A 70 -1.82 11.10 17.14
C THR A 70 -1.59 11.21 15.63
N ILE A 71 -2.55 10.79 14.81
CA ILE A 71 -2.46 10.87 13.35
C ILE A 71 -2.37 12.35 12.91
N LEU A 72 -3.25 13.21 13.43
CA LEU A 72 -3.25 14.64 13.10
C LEU A 72 -1.92 15.29 13.49
N LYS A 73 -1.39 14.96 14.68
CA LYS A 73 -0.10 15.45 15.15
C LYS A 73 1.05 15.04 14.23
N ILE A 74 1.13 13.77 13.85
CA ILE A 74 2.17 13.27 12.93
C ILE A 74 2.12 14.03 11.61
N VAL A 75 0.92 14.18 11.02
CA VAL A 75 0.75 14.88 9.75
C VAL A 75 1.08 16.36 9.86
N ALA A 76 0.68 17.03 10.95
CA ALA A 76 1.00 18.44 11.18
C ALA A 76 2.51 18.68 11.36
N GLU A 77 3.20 17.78 12.07
CA GLU A 77 4.64 17.89 12.32
C GLU A 77 5.46 17.60 11.05
N ARG A 78 5.08 16.56 10.30
CA ARG A 78 5.89 16.01 9.20
C ARG A 78 5.43 16.41 7.79
N GLY A 79 4.19 16.88 7.65
CA GLY A 79 3.54 17.11 6.35
C GLY A 79 3.09 15.83 5.63
N LYS A 80 3.15 14.68 6.31
CA LYS A 80 2.92 13.34 5.77
C LYS A 80 2.61 12.38 6.91
N LEU A 81 1.96 11.25 6.63
CA LEU A 81 1.76 10.22 7.65
C LEU A 81 2.95 9.25 7.65
N GLN A 82 3.93 9.54 8.50
CA GLN A 82 5.04 8.65 8.79
C GLN A 82 5.11 8.41 10.29
N ASN A 83 4.79 7.20 10.72
CA ASN A 83 4.89 6.83 12.12
C ASN A 83 6.37 6.94 12.58
N PRO A 84 6.68 7.74 13.62
CA PRO A 84 8.05 7.92 14.10
C PRO A 84 8.71 6.65 14.64
N VAL A 85 7.93 5.67 15.08
CA VAL A 85 8.42 4.43 15.69
C VAL A 85 8.71 3.37 14.64
N THR A 86 7.79 3.16 13.68
CA THR A 86 7.93 2.11 12.67
C THR A 86 8.52 2.60 11.35
N GLY A 87 8.46 3.91 11.08
CA GLY A 87 8.84 4.52 9.80
C GLY A 87 7.85 4.29 8.66
N SER A 88 6.76 3.56 8.90
CA SER A 88 5.73 3.23 7.90
C SER A 88 4.61 4.28 7.84
N GLY A 89 3.84 4.25 6.74
CA GLY A 89 2.73 5.17 6.52
C GLY A 89 1.43 4.49 6.09
N GLY A 90 1.52 3.56 5.13
CA GLY A 90 0.34 2.93 4.51
C GLY A 90 0.03 3.54 3.15
N MET A 91 -1.20 3.41 2.68
CA MET A 91 -1.65 3.91 1.36
C MET A 91 -2.93 4.73 1.52
N LEU A 92 -3.42 5.36 0.46
CA LEU A 92 -4.70 6.06 0.47
C LEU A 92 -5.58 5.70 -0.72
N ILE A 93 -6.87 5.99 -0.54
CA ILE A 93 -7.89 6.04 -1.58
C ILE A 93 -8.36 7.47 -1.69
N GLY A 94 -8.53 7.92 -2.93
CA GLY A 94 -9.16 9.20 -3.17
C GLY A 94 -9.66 9.33 -4.59
N VAL A 95 -10.11 10.54 -4.88
CA VAL A 95 -10.58 10.95 -6.19
C VAL A 95 -9.60 11.97 -6.75
N VAL A 96 -9.25 11.83 -8.03
CA VAL A 96 -8.38 12.80 -8.71
C VAL A 96 -9.11 14.13 -8.78
N GLU A 97 -8.54 15.17 -8.16
CA GLU A 97 -9.10 16.52 -8.12
C GLU A 97 -8.47 17.43 -9.18
N GLU A 98 -7.14 17.38 -9.31
CA GLU A 98 -6.38 18.21 -10.27
C GLU A 98 -5.19 17.40 -10.80
N ILE A 99 -4.87 17.55 -12.09
CA ILE A 99 -3.74 16.90 -12.74
C ILE A 99 -2.85 17.98 -13.34
N GLY A 100 -1.58 17.99 -12.98
CA GLY A 100 -0.59 18.85 -13.61
C GLY A 100 -0.36 18.46 -15.08
N PRO A 101 -0.14 19.42 -16.00
CA PRO A 101 -0.04 19.14 -17.44
C PRO A 101 1.15 18.26 -17.85
N ASP A 102 2.20 18.17 -17.02
CA ASP A 102 3.38 17.33 -17.24
C ASP A 102 3.29 15.97 -16.52
N PHE A 103 2.20 15.68 -15.81
CA PHE A 103 2.02 14.42 -15.10
C PHE A 103 1.69 13.28 -16.10
N PRO A 104 2.48 12.19 -16.15
CA PRO A 104 2.32 11.13 -17.14
C PRO A 104 1.18 10.17 -16.74
N THR A 105 -0.03 10.42 -17.25
CA THR A 105 -1.21 9.61 -16.89
C THR A 105 -2.27 9.56 -18.00
N ASP A 106 -3.08 8.51 -17.96
CA ASP A 106 -4.36 8.38 -18.67
C ASP A 106 -5.59 8.68 -17.77
N LEU A 107 -5.36 9.00 -16.48
CA LEU A 107 -6.40 9.38 -15.53
C LEU A 107 -7.10 10.67 -15.95
N LYS A 108 -8.33 10.80 -15.44
CA LYS A 108 -9.14 12.02 -15.56
C LYS A 108 -9.51 12.54 -14.18
N VAL A 109 -9.75 13.84 -14.08
CA VAL A 109 -10.39 14.43 -12.91
C VAL A 109 -11.72 13.70 -12.64
N GLY A 110 -11.95 13.30 -11.39
CA GLY A 110 -13.08 12.48 -10.97
C GLY A 110 -12.81 10.97 -10.93
N ASP A 111 -11.69 10.49 -11.48
CA ASP A 111 -11.33 9.08 -11.37
C ASP A 111 -11.01 8.72 -9.91
N LYS A 112 -11.53 7.59 -9.46
CA LYS A 112 -11.21 7.04 -8.14
C LYS A 112 -9.95 6.19 -8.24
N ILE A 113 -8.99 6.42 -7.36
CA ILE A 113 -7.69 5.75 -7.35
C ILE A 113 -7.32 5.27 -5.95
N ALA A 114 -6.48 4.24 -5.92
CA ALA A 114 -5.68 3.88 -4.75
C ALA A 114 -4.20 4.12 -5.06
N THR A 115 -3.48 4.78 -4.16
CA THR A 115 -2.04 4.94 -4.30
C THR A 115 -1.33 3.64 -3.97
N LEU A 116 -0.33 3.26 -4.76
CA LEU A 116 0.56 2.12 -4.48
C LEU A 116 1.93 2.60 -3.99
N VAL A 117 1.93 3.75 -3.31
CA VAL A 117 3.09 4.37 -2.68
C VAL A 117 2.77 4.73 -1.23
N SER A 118 3.80 4.75 -0.40
CA SER A 118 3.64 4.93 1.04
C SER A 118 3.26 6.36 1.41
N LEU A 119 2.29 6.53 2.31
CA LEU A 119 1.97 7.80 2.96
C LEU A 119 3.16 8.44 3.68
N SER A 120 4.23 7.67 3.95
CA SER A 120 5.46 8.19 4.54
C SER A 120 6.31 9.04 3.60
N LEU A 121 5.95 9.14 2.31
CA LEU A 121 6.55 10.07 1.34
C LEU A 121 5.52 11.03 0.72
N THR A 122 4.24 10.75 0.88
CA THR A 122 3.13 11.48 0.27
C THR A 122 2.81 12.76 1.07
N PRO A 123 2.90 13.96 0.46
CA PRO A 123 2.38 15.18 1.07
C PRO A 123 0.90 15.02 1.38
N LEU A 124 0.52 15.19 2.64
CA LEU A 124 -0.83 14.95 3.13
C LEU A 124 -1.27 16.12 4.03
N ARG A 125 -2.49 16.59 3.82
CA ARG A 125 -3.20 17.48 4.74
C ARG A 125 -4.53 16.83 5.10
N ILE A 126 -4.81 16.77 6.40
CA ILE A 126 -6.08 16.29 6.94
C ILE A 126 -6.83 17.50 7.47
N ASP A 127 -7.99 17.79 6.90
CA ASP A 127 -8.86 18.87 7.36
C ASP A 127 -9.78 18.35 8.49
N LYS A 128 -10.24 17.10 8.38
CA LYS A 128 -11.06 16.43 9.41
C LYS A 128 -10.91 14.91 9.35
N ILE A 129 -10.92 14.25 10.52
CA ILE A 129 -11.11 12.79 10.59
C ILE A 129 -12.60 12.51 10.84
N LEU A 130 -13.19 11.71 9.96
CA LEU A 130 -14.60 11.33 10.00
C LEU A 130 -14.81 10.07 10.84
N ASN A 131 -13.96 9.06 10.64
CA ASN A 131 -14.10 7.76 11.28
C ASN A 131 -12.74 7.05 11.39
N VAL A 132 -12.57 6.23 12.42
CA VAL A 132 -11.41 5.36 12.61
C VAL A 132 -11.93 3.93 12.75
N ASN A 133 -11.68 3.10 11.75
CA ASN A 133 -12.02 1.69 11.77
C ASN A 133 -10.83 0.88 12.29
N VAL A 134 -10.92 0.51 13.56
CA VAL A 134 -9.85 -0.16 14.31
C VAL A 134 -9.65 -1.62 13.87
N ASP A 135 -10.66 -2.23 13.23
CA ASP A 135 -10.58 -3.63 12.79
C ASP A 135 -9.92 -3.78 11.41
N THR A 136 -9.85 -2.70 10.65
CA THR A 136 -9.33 -2.69 9.27
C THR A 136 -8.19 -1.70 9.08
N ASP A 137 -7.64 -1.13 10.15
CA ASP A 137 -6.56 -0.13 10.12
C ASP A 137 -6.85 1.08 9.21
N GLN A 138 -8.13 1.45 9.06
CA GLN A 138 -8.59 2.47 8.12
C GLN A 138 -9.06 3.73 8.82
N VAL A 139 -8.78 4.88 8.21
CA VAL A 139 -9.19 6.19 8.72
C VAL A 139 -9.83 6.99 7.60
N ASP A 140 -11.13 7.27 7.73
CA ASP A 140 -11.87 8.08 6.77
C ASP A 140 -11.67 9.55 7.10
N ILE A 141 -11.34 10.35 6.09
CA ILE A 141 -10.96 11.75 6.27
C ILE A 141 -11.62 12.67 5.24
N GLU A 142 -11.69 13.95 5.59
CA GLU A 142 -11.71 15.05 4.63
C GLU A 142 -10.28 15.61 4.58
N GLY A 143 -9.68 15.62 3.40
CA GLY A 143 -8.30 16.05 3.25
C GLY A 143 -7.78 15.89 1.83
N LYS A 144 -6.54 16.29 1.63
CA LYS A 144 -5.90 16.27 0.32
C LYS A 144 -4.50 15.68 0.39
N ALA A 145 -4.11 15.04 -0.69
CA ALA A 145 -2.77 14.49 -0.85
C ALA A 145 -2.22 14.77 -2.25
N ILE A 146 -0.90 14.69 -2.38
CA ILE A 146 -0.21 14.87 -3.65
C ILE A 146 0.50 13.57 -4.04
N LEU A 147 0.29 13.16 -5.29
CA LEU A 147 1.05 12.09 -5.91
C LEU A 147 2.10 12.68 -6.85
N PHE A 148 3.36 12.26 -6.67
CA PHE A 148 4.47 12.67 -7.52
C PHE A 148 4.48 11.91 -8.86
N GLU A 149 5.17 12.47 -9.86
CA GLU A 149 5.36 11.86 -11.19
C GLU A 149 5.81 10.39 -11.13
N SER A 150 6.72 10.03 -10.21
CA SER A 150 7.19 8.65 -10.06
C SER A 150 6.22 7.75 -9.25
N GLY A 151 5.12 8.31 -8.75
CA GLY A 151 4.19 7.64 -7.86
C GLY A 151 3.31 6.64 -8.60
N ILE A 152 3.28 5.41 -8.11
CA ILE A 152 2.43 4.35 -8.66
C ILE A 152 1.03 4.44 -8.05
N TYR A 153 0.02 4.22 -8.87
CA TYR A 153 -1.38 4.18 -8.47
C TYR A 153 -2.11 3.11 -9.26
N ALA A 154 -3.31 2.76 -8.80
CA ALA A 154 -4.26 1.95 -9.54
C ALA A 154 -5.60 2.69 -9.60
N LYS A 155 -6.20 2.74 -10.78
CA LYS A 155 -7.61 3.13 -10.93
C LYS A 155 -8.47 2.05 -10.28
N LEU A 156 -9.34 2.46 -9.36
CA LEU A 156 -10.24 1.50 -8.70
C LEU A 156 -11.31 1.05 -9.70
N PRO A 157 -11.47 -0.26 -9.88
CA PRO A 157 -12.48 -0.81 -10.78
C PRO A 157 -13.90 -0.62 -10.20
N ASP A 158 -14.88 -0.58 -11.10
CA ASP A 158 -16.31 -0.47 -10.79
C ASP A 158 -17.02 -1.82 -10.73
N ASP A 159 -16.35 -2.90 -11.13
CA ASP A 159 -16.90 -4.26 -11.25
C ASP A 159 -16.68 -5.14 -10.00
N ILE A 160 -15.92 -4.66 -9.01
CA ILE A 160 -15.68 -5.37 -7.74
C ILE A 160 -15.88 -4.47 -6.51
N PRO A 161 -16.24 -5.04 -5.34
CA PRO A 161 -16.36 -4.27 -4.11
C PRO A 161 -15.06 -3.56 -3.75
N GLU A 162 -15.14 -2.30 -3.34
CA GLU A 162 -13.98 -1.46 -3.02
C GLU A 162 -13.08 -2.11 -1.95
N LYS A 163 -13.67 -2.68 -0.89
CA LYS A 163 -12.93 -3.41 0.16
C LYS A 163 -12.10 -4.56 -0.41
N LEU A 164 -12.61 -5.26 -1.43
CA LEU A 164 -11.88 -6.34 -2.09
C LEU A 164 -10.74 -5.79 -2.94
N ALA A 165 -11.00 -4.75 -3.74
CA ALA A 165 -9.98 -4.08 -4.55
C ALA A 165 -8.79 -3.64 -3.67
N LEU A 166 -9.06 -3.01 -2.53
CA LEU A 166 -8.02 -2.58 -1.59
C LEU A 166 -7.23 -3.73 -1.01
N ALA A 167 -7.91 -4.79 -0.58
CA ALA A 167 -7.25 -5.95 -0.01
C ALA A 167 -6.29 -6.62 -1.01
N VAL A 168 -6.57 -6.54 -2.31
CA VAL A 168 -5.69 -7.02 -3.39
C VAL A 168 -4.56 -6.03 -3.67
N LEU A 169 -4.86 -4.73 -3.72
CA LEU A 169 -3.89 -3.68 -4.03
C LEU A 169 -2.83 -3.53 -2.93
N ASP A 170 -3.20 -3.73 -1.66
CA ASP A 170 -2.29 -3.74 -0.51
C ASP A 170 -1.15 -4.75 -0.65
N VAL A 171 -1.41 -5.86 -1.34
CA VAL A 171 -0.44 -6.93 -1.55
C VAL A 171 0.01 -7.03 -3.01
N ALA A 172 -0.33 -6.07 -3.88
CA ALA A 172 -0.09 -6.14 -5.33
C ALA A 172 1.39 -6.22 -5.71
N GLY A 173 2.28 -5.76 -4.83
CA GLY A 173 3.73 -5.91 -5.00
C GLY A 173 4.17 -7.39 -5.01
N ALA A 174 3.50 -8.26 -4.24
CA ALA A 174 3.86 -9.66 -4.12
C ALA A 174 3.76 -10.43 -5.45
N PRO A 175 2.60 -10.48 -6.15
CA PRO A 175 2.50 -11.14 -7.45
C PRO A 175 3.38 -10.48 -8.53
N ALA A 176 3.56 -9.15 -8.47
CA ALA A 176 4.45 -8.44 -9.40
C ALA A 176 5.92 -8.89 -9.23
N GLN A 177 6.40 -9.05 -8.00
CA GLN A 177 7.73 -9.61 -7.73
C GLN A 177 7.81 -11.08 -8.13
N THR A 178 6.78 -11.88 -7.87
CA THR A 178 6.74 -13.28 -8.31
C THR A 178 6.91 -13.39 -9.82
N ARG A 179 6.18 -12.60 -10.61
CA ARG A 179 6.32 -12.57 -12.08
C ARG A 179 7.74 -12.22 -12.53
N LYS A 180 8.43 -11.33 -11.80
CA LYS A 180 9.82 -10.95 -12.11
C LYS A 180 10.80 -12.07 -11.79
N LEU A 181 10.64 -12.74 -10.65
CA LEU A 181 11.57 -13.72 -10.11
C LEU A 181 11.40 -15.11 -10.76
N VAL A 182 10.16 -15.57 -10.91
CA VAL A 182 9.87 -16.93 -11.38
C VAL A 182 10.10 -17.05 -12.88
N LYS A 183 10.72 -18.15 -13.30
CA LYS A 183 11.01 -18.51 -14.68
C LYS A 183 10.49 -19.92 -15.01
N PRO A 184 10.26 -20.22 -16.30
CA PRO A 184 9.90 -21.57 -16.72
C PRO A 184 10.88 -22.63 -16.20
N GLY A 185 10.36 -23.80 -15.78
CA GLY A 185 11.13 -24.92 -15.26
C GLY A 185 11.57 -24.78 -13.79
N MET A 186 11.33 -23.64 -13.13
CA MET A 186 11.66 -23.49 -11.71
C MET A 186 10.74 -24.30 -10.80
N THR A 187 11.30 -24.77 -9.69
CA THR A 187 10.51 -25.21 -8.52
C THR A 187 10.42 -24.05 -7.54
N VAL A 188 9.20 -23.59 -7.28
CA VAL A 188 8.89 -22.43 -6.43
C VAL A 188 8.16 -22.92 -5.18
N CYS A 189 8.70 -22.62 -4.01
CA CYS A 189 8.04 -22.84 -2.73
C CYS A 189 7.47 -21.53 -2.19
N ILE A 190 6.18 -21.52 -1.82
CA ILE A 190 5.48 -20.35 -1.27
C ILE A 190 5.02 -20.70 0.14
N ILE A 191 5.63 -20.03 1.12
CA ILE A 191 5.26 -20.17 2.54
C ILE A 191 4.10 -19.22 2.85
N GLY A 192 3.08 -19.73 3.55
CA GLY A 192 1.85 -18.98 3.82
C GLY A 192 0.98 -18.80 2.57
N GLY A 193 1.00 -19.78 1.66
CA GLY A 193 0.33 -19.69 0.37
C GLY A 193 -1.19 -19.56 0.44
N GLY A 194 -1.81 -19.85 1.59
CA GLY A 194 -3.24 -19.66 1.82
C GLY A 194 -3.65 -18.22 2.16
N GLY A 195 -2.69 -17.35 2.49
CA GLY A 195 -2.95 -15.93 2.76
C GLY A 195 -3.16 -15.08 1.50
N LYS A 196 -3.57 -13.81 1.66
CA LYS A 196 -3.85 -12.88 0.55
C LYS A 196 -2.70 -12.80 -0.47
N SER A 197 -1.49 -12.47 -0.01
CA SER A 197 -0.30 -12.39 -0.86
C SER A 197 0.07 -13.77 -1.41
N GLY A 198 -0.02 -14.81 -0.57
CA GLY A 198 0.35 -16.18 -0.92
C GLY A 198 -0.45 -16.71 -2.11
N VAL A 199 -1.78 -16.52 -2.10
CA VAL A 199 -2.69 -16.94 -3.17
C VAL A 199 -2.36 -16.22 -4.48
N LEU A 200 -2.07 -14.92 -4.44
CA LEU A 200 -1.70 -14.14 -5.63
C LEU A 200 -0.31 -14.53 -6.17
N CYS A 201 0.65 -14.79 -5.29
CA CYS A 201 1.95 -15.33 -5.66
C CYS A 201 1.81 -16.72 -6.30
N ALA A 202 0.98 -17.59 -5.73
CA ALA A 202 0.75 -18.94 -6.24
C ALA A 202 0.13 -18.90 -7.64
N TYR A 203 -0.86 -18.04 -7.85
CA TYR A 203 -1.45 -17.79 -9.16
C TYR A 203 -0.43 -17.33 -10.21
N GLU A 204 0.39 -16.32 -9.89
CA GLU A 204 1.42 -15.85 -10.84
C GLU A 204 2.55 -16.86 -11.04
N ALA A 205 2.93 -17.61 -10.00
CA ALA A 205 3.92 -18.68 -10.12
C ALA A 205 3.43 -19.80 -11.04
N MET A 206 2.18 -20.26 -10.88
CA MET A 206 1.56 -21.29 -11.72
C MET A 206 1.58 -20.91 -13.21
N LYS A 207 1.35 -19.63 -13.53
CA LYS A 207 1.45 -19.11 -14.90
C LYS A 207 2.89 -19.10 -15.43
N ALA A 208 3.87 -18.85 -14.57
CA ALA A 208 5.25 -18.61 -14.97
C ALA A 208 6.10 -19.89 -15.08
N VAL A 209 5.88 -20.90 -14.23
CA VAL A 209 6.74 -22.10 -14.15
C VAL A 209 6.63 -23.04 -15.35
N SER A 210 5.58 -22.91 -16.17
CA SER A 210 5.27 -23.78 -17.33
C SER A 210 5.17 -25.28 -16.98
N LYS A 211 5.20 -26.18 -17.97
CA LYS A 211 4.95 -27.62 -17.80
C LYS A 211 6.04 -28.35 -16.98
N ASP A 212 7.27 -27.85 -17.04
CA ASP A 212 8.44 -28.53 -16.46
C ASP A 212 8.79 -28.04 -15.05
N GLY A 213 8.13 -26.97 -14.59
CA GLY A 213 8.33 -26.42 -13.26
C GLY A 213 7.30 -26.91 -12.25
N LYS A 214 7.47 -26.49 -11.00
CA LYS A 214 6.61 -26.89 -9.88
C LYS A 214 6.31 -25.70 -8.98
N VAL A 215 5.10 -25.67 -8.43
CA VAL A 215 4.68 -24.73 -7.39
C VAL A 215 4.25 -25.55 -6.19
N ILE A 216 4.93 -25.32 -5.06
CA ILE A 216 4.68 -25.97 -3.78
C ILE A 216 4.18 -24.89 -2.84
N VAL A 217 3.01 -25.08 -2.24
CA VAL A 217 2.48 -24.18 -1.22
C VAL A 217 2.62 -24.84 0.14
N VAL A 218 3.19 -24.12 1.10
CA VAL A 218 3.18 -24.49 2.52
C VAL A 218 2.17 -23.61 3.23
N GLU A 219 1.20 -24.22 3.89
CA GLU A 219 0.11 -23.52 4.59
C GLU A 219 -0.21 -24.25 5.89
N TYR A 220 -0.36 -23.53 7.00
CA TYR A 220 -0.60 -24.18 8.30
C TYR A 220 -2.07 -24.52 8.52
N SER A 221 -3.00 -23.76 7.93
CA SER A 221 -4.44 -23.98 8.07
C SER A 221 -4.92 -25.04 7.07
N PRO A 222 -5.48 -26.19 7.52
CA PRO A 222 -6.04 -27.18 6.62
C PRO A 222 -7.15 -26.63 5.72
N GLU A 223 -7.93 -25.67 6.21
CA GLU A 223 -9.00 -25.03 5.43
C GLU A 223 -8.43 -24.20 4.27
N ASN A 224 -7.42 -23.38 4.54
CA ASN A 224 -6.77 -22.56 3.51
C ASN A 224 -6.00 -23.44 2.51
N ALA A 225 -5.34 -24.49 3.00
CA ALA A 225 -4.64 -25.46 2.16
C ALA A 225 -5.60 -26.11 1.15
N LYS A 226 -6.76 -26.59 1.64
CA LYS A 226 -7.80 -27.16 0.79
C LYS A 226 -8.29 -26.15 -0.27
N ARG A 227 -8.47 -24.89 0.11
CA ARG A 227 -8.87 -23.83 -0.83
C ARG A 227 -7.82 -23.60 -1.93
N VAL A 228 -6.53 -23.65 -1.61
CA VAL A 228 -5.45 -23.55 -2.60
C VAL A 228 -5.50 -24.71 -3.60
N GLU A 229 -5.76 -25.93 -3.11
CA GLU A 229 -5.92 -27.13 -3.95
C GLU A 229 -7.14 -27.01 -4.88
N GLU A 230 -8.31 -26.63 -4.33
CA GLU A 230 -9.56 -26.47 -5.08
C GLU A 230 -9.46 -25.39 -6.18
N LEU A 231 -8.66 -24.34 -5.94
CA LEU A 231 -8.39 -23.29 -6.92
C LEU A 231 -7.31 -23.68 -7.95
N GLY A 232 -6.65 -24.84 -7.80
CA GLY A 232 -5.59 -25.29 -8.69
C GLY A 232 -4.34 -24.40 -8.67
N LEU A 233 -4.05 -23.78 -7.52
CA LEU A 233 -2.97 -22.78 -7.39
C LEU A 233 -1.62 -23.39 -7.02
N ALA A 234 -1.53 -24.72 -6.89
CA ALA A 234 -0.27 -25.40 -6.62
C ALA A 234 -0.25 -26.78 -7.27
N HIS A 235 0.95 -27.28 -7.55
CA HIS A 235 1.18 -28.68 -7.91
C HIS A 235 1.19 -29.57 -6.67
N HIS A 236 1.67 -29.02 -5.54
CA HIS A 236 1.70 -29.69 -4.24
C HIS A 236 1.31 -28.69 -3.14
N VAL A 237 0.49 -29.13 -2.21
CA VAL A 237 0.17 -28.39 -0.99
C VAL A 237 0.64 -29.20 0.22
N ILE A 238 1.41 -28.56 1.09
CA ILE A 238 1.97 -29.13 2.31
C ILE A 238 1.32 -28.41 3.48
N ILE A 239 0.63 -29.16 4.34
CA ILE A 239 0.04 -28.62 5.55
C ILE A 239 1.11 -28.61 6.65
N ALA A 240 1.70 -27.46 6.92
CA ALA A 240 2.75 -27.33 7.93
C ALA A 240 2.86 -25.89 8.48
N ASP A 241 3.27 -25.77 9.75
CA ASP A 241 3.48 -24.50 10.42
C ASP A 241 4.93 -24.02 10.27
N ALA A 242 5.14 -23.14 9.30
CA ALA A 242 6.47 -22.59 9.01
C ALA A 242 7.04 -21.68 10.12
N THR A 243 6.27 -21.36 11.17
CA THR A 243 6.81 -20.71 12.38
C THR A 243 7.59 -21.68 13.27
N LYS A 244 7.51 -22.99 12.99
CA LYS A 244 8.21 -24.06 13.69
C LYS A 244 9.30 -24.66 12.78
N PRO A 245 10.49 -24.05 12.72
CA PRO A 245 11.51 -24.38 11.71
C PRO A 245 12.03 -25.82 11.80
N VAL A 246 11.95 -26.47 12.96
CA VAL A 246 12.38 -27.87 13.13
C VAL A 246 11.34 -28.85 12.56
N GLU A 247 10.08 -28.46 12.54
CA GLU A 247 8.98 -29.28 12.00
C GLU A 247 8.86 -29.14 10.46
N VAL A 248 9.50 -28.10 9.88
CA VAL A 248 9.42 -27.76 8.45
C VAL A 248 10.83 -27.51 7.91
N TYR A 249 11.51 -28.59 7.47
CA TYR A 249 12.88 -28.57 6.93
C TYR A 249 12.97 -29.05 5.48
#